data_AF-A0A954VRF7-F1
#
_entry.id   AF-A0A954VRF7-F1
#
_cell.length_a   1.000
_cell.length_b   1.000
_cell.length_c   1.000
_cell.angle_alpha   90.00
_cell.angle_beta   90.00
_cell.angle_gamma   90.00
#
_symmetry.space_group_name_H-M   'P 1'
#
loop_
_entity.id
_entity.type
_entity.pdbx_description
1 polymer ?
#
loop_
_entity_poly.entity_id
_entity_poly.type
_entity_poly.pdbx_seq_one_letter_code
_entity_poly.pdbx_strand_id
1 'polypeptide(L)'
;TLDWRINKIKCTIRAWFVNHGISIDQGDKAWHTGRVLINSFRKPLAECSGNELWRGELDIELTQLDSLSQQLDTVVKKLEAIGKNDPRIARIRTILGVGPRTAEILVACLDNPHRFKKDVKCRPTLDWFLASINPVKPIAMAGSPSEAIR
;
A
#
# COMPACT_ATOMS: atom_id res chain seq x y z
N THR A 1 6.86 -2.36 -1.66
CA THR A 1 5.50 -2.61 -2.22
C THR A 1 5.38 -1.94 -3.58
N LEU A 2 4.36 -2.25 -4.39
CA LEU A 2 4.16 -1.62 -5.72
C LEU A 2 4.03 -0.10 -5.62
N ASP A 3 3.31 0.41 -4.62
CA ASP A 3 3.17 1.85 -4.36
C ASP A 3 4.50 2.56 -4.13
N TRP A 4 5.41 1.94 -3.38
CA TRP A 4 6.74 2.53 -3.15
C TRP A 4 7.52 2.67 -4.45
N ARG A 5 7.43 1.69 -5.36
CA ARG A 5 8.10 1.74 -6.67
C ARG A 5 7.50 2.83 -7.55
N ILE A 6 6.17 2.93 -7.60
CA ILE A 6 5.46 3.99 -8.32
C ILE A 6 5.88 5.36 -7.79
N ASN A 7 5.90 5.55 -6.46
CA ASN A 7 6.30 6.81 -5.87
C ASN A 7 7.76 7.15 -6.19
N LYS A 8 8.66 6.17 -6.12
CA LYS A 8 10.06 6.36 -6.47
C LYS A 8 10.23 6.85 -7.92
N ILE A 9 9.56 6.21 -8.88
CA ILE A 9 9.59 6.60 -10.30
C ILE A 9 9.03 8.00 -10.49
N LYS A 10 7.89 8.32 -9.85
CA LYS A 10 7.30 9.67 -9.87
C LYS A 10 8.27 10.73 -9.34
N CYS A 11 9.05 10.42 -8.30
CA CYS A 11 10.09 11.31 -7.77
C CYS A 11 11.26 11.45 -8.74
N THR A 12 11.73 10.36 -9.35
CA THR A 12 12.79 10.39 -10.38
C THR A 12 12.40 11.27 -11.56
N ILE A 13 11.19 11.09 -12.09
CA ILE A 13 10.66 11.90 -13.20
C ILE A 13 10.65 13.38 -12.82
N ARG A 14 10.14 13.73 -11.63
CA ARG A 14 10.16 15.14 -11.17
C ARG A 14 11.58 15.71 -11.08
N ALA A 15 12.54 14.92 -10.61
CA ALA A 15 13.94 15.35 -10.52
C ALA A 15 14.52 15.70 -11.90
N TRP A 16 14.18 14.95 -12.95
CA TRP A 16 14.59 15.29 -14.32
C TRP A 16 14.09 16.67 -14.76
N PHE A 17 12.82 16.98 -14.53
CA PHE A 17 12.26 18.28 -14.89
C PHE A 17 12.86 19.42 -14.07
N VAL A 18 13.09 19.21 -12.78
CA VAL A 18 13.76 20.20 -11.91
C VAL A 18 15.19 20.48 -12.39
N ASN A 19 15.96 19.45 -12.72
CA ASN A 19 17.34 19.59 -13.18
C ASN A 19 17.45 20.36 -14.52
N HIS A 20 16.42 20.30 -15.34
CA HIS A 20 16.36 21.00 -16.64
C HIS A 20 15.64 22.36 -16.57
N GLY A 21 15.20 22.79 -15.37
CA GLY A 21 14.50 24.06 -15.19
C GLY A 21 13.11 24.12 -15.85
N ILE A 22 12.49 22.96 -16.13
CA ILE A 22 11.18 22.88 -16.77
C ILE A 22 10.11 22.79 -15.68
N SER A 23 9.17 23.73 -15.69
CA SER A 23 8.04 23.71 -14.76
C SER A 23 6.97 22.72 -15.22
N ILE A 24 6.58 21.81 -14.33
CA ILE A 24 5.49 20.85 -14.52
C ILE A 24 4.43 21.04 -13.44
N ASP A 25 3.22 20.55 -13.71
CA ASP A 25 2.13 20.52 -12.74
C ASP A 25 2.54 19.79 -11.44
N GLN A 26 1.91 20.17 -10.33
CA GLN A 26 2.19 19.63 -9.01
C GLN A 26 1.14 18.61 -8.55
N GLY A 27 1.52 17.75 -7.61
CA GLY A 27 0.61 16.76 -7.00
C GLY A 27 0.04 15.76 -8.01
N ASP A 28 -1.25 15.46 -7.88
CA ASP A 28 -1.96 14.53 -8.75
C ASP A 28 -2.25 15.09 -10.14
N LYS A 29 -2.36 16.42 -10.27
CA LYS A 29 -2.58 17.08 -11.56
C LYS A 29 -1.48 16.71 -12.56
N ALA A 30 -0.24 16.61 -12.10
CA ALA A 30 0.92 16.18 -12.89
C ALA A 30 0.72 14.84 -13.61
N TRP A 31 0.02 13.90 -12.99
CA TRP A 31 -0.13 12.53 -13.49
C TRP A 31 -1.41 12.31 -14.28
N HIS A 32 -2.36 13.25 -14.19
CA HIS A 32 -3.63 13.22 -14.90
C HIS A 32 -3.64 14.24 -16.04
N THR A 33 -4.00 15.50 -15.76
CA THR A 33 -4.12 16.56 -16.77
C THR A 33 -2.76 17.01 -17.29
N GLY A 34 -1.77 17.15 -16.41
CA GLY A 34 -0.41 17.58 -16.70
C GLY A 34 0.45 16.51 -17.38
N ARG A 35 -0.06 15.28 -17.48
CA ARG A 35 0.69 14.16 -18.09
C ARG A 35 0.96 14.38 -19.57
N VAL A 36 0.12 15.15 -20.25
CA VAL A 36 0.30 15.53 -21.66
C VAL A 36 1.61 16.28 -21.86
N LEU A 37 1.90 17.25 -20.97
CA LEU A 37 3.15 18.00 -21.01
C LEU A 37 4.34 17.08 -20.76
N ILE A 38 4.27 16.21 -19.75
CA ILE A 38 5.38 15.27 -19.45
C ILE A 38 5.65 14.34 -20.65
N ASN A 39 4.59 13.85 -21.29
CA ASN A 39 4.70 12.94 -22.43
C ASN A 39 5.30 13.61 -23.68
N SER A 40 5.19 14.94 -23.84
CA SER A 40 5.77 15.64 -24.99
C SER A 40 7.31 15.64 -24.99
N PHE A 41 7.93 15.33 -23.84
CA PHE A 41 9.39 15.23 -23.73
C PHE A 41 9.94 13.82 -23.99
N ARG A 42 9.07 12.81 -24.15
CA ARG A 42 9.47 11.43 -24.44
C ARG A 42 10.22 11.36 -25.77
N LYS A 43 11.33 10.63 -25.78
CA LYS A 43 12.08 10.32 -26.99
C LYS A 43 12.65 8.90 -26.87
N PRO A 44 12.55 8.04 -27.89
CA PRO A 44 13.15 6.71 -27.84
C PRO A 44 14.67 6.80 -27.63
N LEU A 45 15.22 5.94 -26.78
CA LEU A 45 16.65 5.95 -26.46
C LEU A 45 17.54 5.81 -27.71
N ALA A 46 17.07 5.08 -28.73
CA ALA A 46 17.76 4.90 -30.01
C ALA A 46 17.90 6.19 -30.84
N GLU A 47 17.05 7.19 -30.59
CA GLU A 47 17.01 8.46 -31.31
C GLU A 47 17.63 9.61 -30.49
N CYS A 48 18.05 9.35 -29.26
CA CYS A 48 18.63 10.36 -28.38
C CYS A 48 20.09 10.65 -28.75
N SER A 49 20.40 11.93 -28.92
CA SER A 49 21.80 12.39 -28.91
C SER A 49 22.35 12.44 -27.48
N GLY A 50 23.67 12.59 -27.31
CA GLY A 50 24.31 12.58 -25.98
C GLY A 50 23.73 13.62 -25.00
N ASN A 51 23.28 14.77 -25.49
CA ASN A 51 22.67 15.82 -24.67
C ASN A 51 21.17 15.59 -24.38
N GLU A 52 20.56 14.62 -25.05
CA GLU A 52 19.14 14.27 -24.93
C GLU A 52 18.93 12.92 -24.24
N LEU A 53 20.00 12.31 -23.70
CA LEU A 53 19.93 11.00 -23.04
C LEU A 53 18.86 10.95 -21.95
N TRP A 54 18.70 12.04 -21.21
CA TRP A 54 17.68 12.19 -20.16
C TRP A 54 16.24 12.02 -20.69
N ARG A 55 15.97 12.33 -21.97
CA ARG A 55 14.65 12.12 -22.60
C ARG A 55 14.38 10.64 -22.89
N GLY A 56 15.45 9.90 -23.20
CA GLY A 56 15.42 8.44 -23.36
C GLY A 56 15.20 7.74 -22.03
N GLU A 57 15.92 8.16 -20.99
CA GLU A 57 15.70 7.67 -19.63
C GLU A 57 14.29 8.01 -19.12
N LEU A 58 13.80 9.22 -19.41
CA LEU A 58 12.42 9.63 -19.11
C LEU A 58 11.38 8.70 -19.76
N ASP A 59 11.58 8.32 -21.02
CA ASP A 59 10.66 7.40 -21.71
C ASP A 59 10.64 6.00 -21.07
N ILE A 60 11.81 5.49 -20.66
CA ILE A 60 11.93 4.23 -19.93
C ILE A 60 11.18 4.31 -18.59
N GLU A 61 11.43 5.36 -17.80
CA GLU A 61 10.78 5.57 -16.49
C GLU A 61 9.26 5.70 -16.63
N LEU A 62 8.78 6.42 -17.65
CA LEU A 62 7.35 6.58 -17.91
C LEU A 62 6.70 5.25 -18.36
N THR A 63 7.39 4.45 -19.17
CA THR A 63 6.93 3.12 -19.58
C THR A 63 6.84 2.18 -18.37
N GLN A 64 7.82 2.23 -17.47
CA GLN A 64 7.77 1.47 -16.22
C GLN A 64 6.63 1.93 -15.30
N LEU A 65 6.40 3.23 -15.20
CA LEU A 65 5.29 3.80 -14.43
C LEU A 65 3.94 3.27 -14.94
N ASP A 66 3.76 3.24 -16.26
CA ASP A 66 2.51 2.79 -16.89
C ASP A 66 2.31 1.28 -16.65
N SER A 67 3.37 0.47 -16.78
CA SER A 67 3.32 -0.96 -16.47
C SER A 67 3.00 -1.24 -14.99
N LEU A 68 3.63 -0.51 -14.06
CA LEU A 68 3.39 -0.68 -12.63
C LEU A 68 1.99 -0.25 -12.21
N SER A 69 1.46 0.80 -12.84
CA SER A 69 0.09 1.26 -12.60
C SER A 69 -0.93 0.19 -13.01
N GLN A 70 -0.73 -0.46 -14.17
CA GLN A 70 -1.58 -1.57 -14.61
C GLN A 70 -1.49 -2.80 -13.69
N GLN A 71 -0.28 -3.11 -13.20
CA GLN A 71 -0.08 -4.20 -12.24
C GLN A 71 -0.79 -3.89 -10.92
N LEU A 72 -0.69 -2.65 -10.43
CA LEU A 72 -1.40 -2.21 -9.22
C LEU A 72 -2.91 -2.35 -9.41
N ASP A 73 -3.46 -1.87 -10.52
CA ASP A 73 -4.89 -2.01 -10.83
C ASP A 73 -5.34 -3.47 -10.87
N THR A 74 -4.49 -4.36 -11.37
CA THR A 74 -4.78 -5.80 -11.41
C THR A 74 -4.86 -6.40 -10.01
N VAL A 75 -3.90 -6.05 -9.14
CA VAL A 75 -3.89 -6.48 -7.74
C VAL A 75 -5.11 -5.93 -6.99
N VAL A 76 -5.41 -4.65 -7.17
CA VAL A 76 -6.58 -3.96 -6.60
C VAL A 76 -7.86 -4.66 -7.04
N LYS A 77 -8.07 -4.88 -8.34
CA LYS A 77 -9.27 -5.58 -8.84
C LYS A 77 -9.41 -6.99 -8.27
N LYS A 78 -8.30 -7.74 -8.17
CA LYS A 78 -8.32 -9.09 -7.60
C LYS A 78 -8.72 -9.06 -6.12
N LEU A 79 -8.15 -8.15 -5.35
CA LEU A 79 -8.49 -7.98 -3.93
C LEU A 79 -9.95 -7.53 -3.75
N GLU A 80 -10.45 -6.64 -4.61
CA GLU A 80 -11.86 -6.24 -4.64
C GLU A 80 -12.80 -7.41 -4.93
N ALA A 81 -12.45 -8.27 -5.88
CA ALA A 81 -13.24 -9.46 -6.20
C ALA A 81 -13.28 -10.45 -5.01
N ILE A 82 -12.16 -10.62 -4.31
CA ILE A 82 -12.10 -11.43 -3.09
C ILE A 82 -12.95 -10.80 -1.98
N GLY A 83 -12.77 -9.49 -1.74
CA GLY A 83 -13.44 -8.76 -0.67
C GLY A 83 -14.95 -8.61 -0.85
N LYS A 84 -15.44 -8.60 -2.10
CA LYS A 84 -16.88 -8.54 -2.41
C LYS A 84 -17.66 -9.74 -1.84
N ASN A 85 -17.02 -10.89 -1.72
CA ASN A 85 -17.65 -12.13 -1.26
C ASN A 85 -17.53 -12.33 0.26
N ASP A 86 -16.75 -11.51 0.98
CA ASP A 86 -16.55 -11.68 2.43
C ASP A 86 -17.53 -10.82 3.25
N PRO A 87 -18.45 -11.43 4.03
CA PRO A 87 -19.40 -10.70 4.86
C PRO A 87 -18.74 -9.89 5.98
N ARG A 88 -17.52 -10.25 6.41
CA ARG A 88 -16.75 -9.51 7.43
C ARG A 88 -16.30 -8.16 6.88
N ILE A 89 -15.86 -8.11 5.63
CA ILE A 89 -15.45 -6.87 4.96
C ILE A 89 -16.66 -5.94 4.78
N ALA A 90 -17.79 -6.48 4.32
CA ALA A 90 -19.04 -5.72 4.19
C ALA A 90 -19.48 -5.11 5.54
N ARG A 91 -19.34 -5.85 6.64
CA ARG A 91 -19.65 -5.37 7.99
C ARG A 91 -18.71 -4.26 8.45
N ILE A 92 -17.40 -4.37 8.22
CA ILE A 92 -16.45 -3.34 8.64
C ILE A 92 -16.62 -2.04 7.82
N ARG A 93 -17.00 -2.15 6.55
CA ARG A 93 -17.28 -1.00 5.67
C ARG A 93 -18.47 -0.15 6.11
N THR A 94 -19.30 -0.59 7.06
CA THR A 94 -20.39 0.24 7.61
C THR A 94 -19.85 1.35 8.52
N ILE A 95 -18.60 1.24 8.98
CA ILE A 95 -17.94 2.28 9.78
C ILE A 95 -17.55 3.45 8.86
N LEU A 96 -17.96 4.66 9.24
CA LEU A 96 -17.63 5.88 8.52
C LEU A 96 -16.11 6.06 8.39
N GLY A 97 -15.65 6.41 7.19
CA GLY A 97 -14.22 6.60 6.89
C GLY A 97 -13.45 5.31 6.60
N VAL A 98 -14.08 4.13 6.68
CA VAL A 98 -13.43 2.85 6.36
C VAL A 98 -13.68 2.46 4.92
N GLY A 99 -12.65 2.63 4.09
CA GLY A 99 -12.64 2.15 2.71
C GLY A 99 -12.50 0.63 2.59
N PRO A 100 -12.69 0.06 1.38
CA PRO A 100 -12.60 -1.38 1.15
C PRO A 100 -11.23 -1.96 1.53
N ARG A 101 -10.13 -1.25 1.23
CA ARG A 101 -8.76 -1.70 1.57
C ARG A 101 -8.50 -1.71 3.06
N THR A 102 -8.95 -0.67 3.76
CA THR A 102 -8.85 -0.59 5.21
C THR A 102 -9.65 -1.71 5.87
N ALA A 103 -10.86 -2.00 5.36
CA ALA A 103 -11.67 -3.11 5.84
C ALA A 103 -11.00 -4.47 5.61
N GLU A 104 -10.43 -4.72 4.44
CA GLU A 104 -9.67 -5.93 4.13
C GLU A 104 -8.49 -6.15 5.10
N ILE A 105 -7.70 -5.11 5.34
CA ILE A 105 -6.57 -5.16 6.29
C ILE A 105 -7.07 -5.43 7.71
N LEU A 106 -8.14 -4.76 8.14
CA LEU A 106 -8.71 -4.98 9.46
C LEU A 106 -9.20 -6.41 9.63
N VAL A 107 -9.90 -6.99 8.65
CA VAL A 107 -10.32 -8.40 8.70
C VAL A 107 -9.09 -9.32 8.77
N ALA A 108 -8.08 -9.08 7.92
CA ALA A 108 -6.87 -9.90 7.88
C ALA A 108 -6.05 -9.83 9.18
N CYS A 109 -5.97 -8.67 9.82
CA CYS A 109 -5.23 -8.48 11.06
C CYS A 109 -6.01 -8.92 12.31
N LEU A 110 -7.34 -8.79 12.32
CA LEU A 110 -8.17 -9.08 13.49
C LEU A 110 -8.65 -10.53 13.56
N ASP A 111 -8.81 -11.19 12.41
CA ASP A 111 -9.19 -12.59 12.10
C ASP A 111 -10.24 -13.29 12.99
N ASN A 112 -10.10 -13.26 14.33
CA ASN A 112 -11.04 -13.82 15.31
C ASN A 112 -11.77 -12.73 16.14
N PRO A 113 -13.02 -12.38 15.78
CA PRO A 113 -13.82 -11.42 16.55
C PRO A 113 -14.20 -11.90 17.96
N HIS A 114 -14.11 -13.20 18.25
CA HIS A 114 -14.35 -13.77 19.58
C HIS A 114 -13.22 -13.52 20.58
N ARG A 115 -12.06 -13.01 20.13
CA ARG A 115 -11.02 -12.50 21.04
C ARG A 115 -11.52 -11.32 21.88
N PHE A 116 -12.48 -10.56 21.35
CA PHE A 116 -13.08 -9.43 22.06
C PHE A 116 -14.26 -9.93 22.90
N LYS A 117 -14.10 -9.94 24.23
CA LYS A 117 -15.20 -10.22 25.16
C LYS A 117 -16.34 -9.22 24.93
N LYS A 118 -17.58 -9.72 24.81
CA LYS A 118 -18.78 -8.94 24.45
C LYS A 118 -19.19 -7.86 25.47
N ASP A 119 -18.61 -7.87 26.67
CA ASP A 119 -19.06 -7.03 27.79
C ASP A 119 -18.22 -5.78 28.06
N VAL A 120 -17.35 -5.37 27.14
CA VAL A 120 -16.66 -4.09 27.30
C VAL A 120 -17.56 -2.98 26.76
N LYS A 121 -18.31 -2.32 27.66
CA LYS A 121 -18.76 -0.93 27.43
C LYS A 121 -17.50 -0.13 27.07
N CYS A 122 -17.30 0.15 25.78
CA CYS A 122 -16.12 0.86 25.30
C CYS A 122 -16.09 2.28 25.86
N ARG A 123 -15.38 2.47 26.97
CA ARG A 123 -14.66 3.71 27.25
C ARG A 123 -13.21 3.43 26.86
N PRO A 124 -12.60 4.18 25.93
CA PRO A 124 -11.23 3.90 25.53
C PRO A 124 -10.30 4.41 26.63
N THR A 125 -9.94 3.54 27.57
CA THR A 125 -8.82 3.78 28.49
C THR A 125 -7.52 3.29 27.86
N LEU A 126 -6.39 3.88 28.29
CA LEU A 126 -5.05 3.55 27.80
C LEU A 126 -4.74 2.03 27.90
N ASP A 127 -5.31 1.37 28.91
CA ASP A 127 -5.20 -0.08 29.14
C ASP A 127 -5.79 -0.93 28.02
N TRP A 128 -6.89 -0.48 27.39
CA TRP A 128 -7.50 -1.18 26.27
C TRP A 128 -6.61 -1.15 25.02
N PHE A 129 -5.97 0.00 24.77
CA PHE A 129 -5.03 0.16 23.67
C PHE A 129 -3.83 -0.77 23.87
N LEU A 130 -3.17 -0.72 25.03
CA LEU A 130 -2.00 -1.53 25.35
C LEU A 130 -2.26 -3.05 25.31
N ALA A 131 -3.45 -3.52 25.71
CA ALA A 131 -3.82 -4.94 25.63
C ALA A 131 -4.05 -5.44 24.18
N SER A 132 -4.39 -4.54 23.26
CA SER A 132 -4.64 -4.90 21.86
C SER A 132 -3.37 -5.06 21.02
N ILE A 133 -2.29 -4.36 21.39
CA ILE A 133 -1.01 -4.29 20.65
C ILE A 133 0.06 -5.26 21.13
N ASN A 134 -0.15 -5.96 22.25
CA ASN A 134 0.81 -6.98 22.72
C ASN A 134 0.49 -8.34 22.07
N PRO A 135 1.28 -8.81 21.08
CA PRO A 135 1.37 -10.23 20.81
C PRO A 135 2.23 -10.86 21.92
N VAL A 136 2.21 -12.18 22.00
CA VAL A 136 3.03 -13.03 22.90
C VAL A 136 2.41 -13.32 24.28
N LYS A 137 1.60 -14.38 24.30
CA LYS A 137 1.66 -15.32 25.42
C LYS A 137 2.92 -16.19 25.19
N PRO A 138 3.80 -16.38 26.18
CA PRO A 138 4.94 -17.27 26.02
C PRO A 138 4.44 -18.69 25.75
N ILE A 139 5.08 -19.36 24.78
CA ILE A 139 4.89 -20.78 24.52
C ILE A 139 5.46 -21.52 25.73
N ALA A 140 4.60 -22.02 26.61
CA ALA A 140 5.00 -22.99 27.62
C ALA A 140 5.30 -24.30 26.90
N MET A 141 6.59 -24.59 26.69
CA MET A 141 7.04 -25.91 26.25
C MET A 141 6.77 -26.96 27.33
N ALA A 142 6.41 -28.15 26.88
CA ALA A 142 6.07 -29.32 27.67
C ALA A 142 7.22 -29.81 28.58
N GLY A 143 6.85 -30.46 29.69
CA GLY A 143 7.75 -31.27 30.50
C GLY A 143 7.12 -31.75 31.80
N SER A 144 6.44 -32.90 31.78
CA SER A 144 6.38 -33.81 32.93
C SER A 144 7.67 -34.64 32.90
N PRO A 145 8.43 -34.77 34.00
CA PRO A 145 8.30 -35.99 34.81
C PRO A 145 8.63 -35.83 36.32
N SER A 146 7.86 -36.45 37.20
CA SER A 146 8.33 -37.30 38.31
C SER A 146 7.27 -37.42 39.41
N GLU A 147 6.45 -38.45 39.29
CA GLU A 147 5.73 -39.04 40.41
C GLU A 147 6.53 -40.27 40.84
N ALA A 148 7.50 -40.05 41.74
CA ALA A 148 8.18 -41.10 42.48
C ALA A 148 8.86 -40.49 43.71
N ILE A 149 8.59 -41.08 44.89
CA ILE A 149 9.20 -40.84 46.20
C ILE A 149 8.57 -39.68 47.00
N ARG A 150 7.49 -39.98 47.75
CA ARG A 150 7.57 -40.26 49.19
C ARG A 150 6.25 -40.80 49.74
#